data_AF-A0A1G8H273-F1
#
_entry.id   AF-A0A1G8H273-F1
#
_cell.length_a   1.000
_cell.length_b   1.000
_cell.length_c   1.000
_cell.angle_alpha   90.00
_cell.angle_beta   90.00
_cell.angle_gamma   90.00
#
_symmetry.space_group_name_H-M   'P 1'
#
loop_
_entity.id
_entity.type
_entity.pdbx_description
1 polymer ?
#
loop_
_entity_poly.entity_id
_entity_poly.type
_entity_poly.pdbx_seq_one_letter_code
_entity_poly.pdbx_strand_id
1 'polypeptide(L)'
;YLFTLTSDNGKEFAMHQEIATALEIDFYFANPYSPWERGANENLNGLIRQYIPKSTSFEEITIERIIEIQEKLNNRPRKRFNFETPNYMFNQKVALVT
;
A
#
# COMPACT_ATOMS: atom_id res chain seq x y z
N TYR A 1 -6.52 10.16 -9.32
CA TYR A 1 -5.93 11.21 -8.47
C TYR A 1 -4.77 10.61 -7.70
N LEU A 2 -3.58 10.67 -8.29
CA LEU A 2 -2.33 10.37 -7.59
C LEU A 2 -1.52 11.65 -7.72
N PHE A 3 -1.10 12.22 -6.60
CA PHE A 3 -0.36 13.50 -6.59
C PHE A 3 1.10 13.28 -6.23
N THR A 4 1.35 12.36 -5.32
CA THR A 4 2.68 12.04 -4.84
C THR A 4 2.79 10.53 -4.58
N LEU A 5 4.02 10.02 -4.64
CA LEU A 5 4.38 8.66 -4.23
C LEU A 5 5.54 8.71 -3.25
N THR A 6 5.51 7.86 -2.23
CA THR A 6 6.61 7.74 -1.27
C THR A 6 7.03 6.29 -1.12
N SER A 7 8.32 5.99 -1.29
CA SER A 7 8.88 4.64 -1.13
C SER A 7 10.03 4.61 -0.13
N ASP A 8 10.52 3.41 0.20
CA ASP A 8 11.84 3.28 0.80
C ASP A 8 12.94 3.31 -0.27
N ASN A 9 14.20 3.25 0.17
CA ASN A 9 15.38 3.26 -0.69
C ASN A 9 15.68 1.88 -1.29
N GLY A 10 14.65 1.06 -1.52
CA GLY A 10 14.77 -0.23 -2.19
C GLY A 10 15.26 -0.09 -3.63
N LYS A 11 16.05 -1.06 -4.10
CA LYS A 11 16.60 -1.06 -5.47
C LYS A 11 15.52 -1.22 -6.54
N GLU A 12 14.39 -1.83 -6.17
CA GLU A 12 13.19 -1.93 -6.99
C GLU A 12 12.64 -0.56 -7.41
N PHE A 13 12.97 0.52 -6.68
CA PHE A 13 12.58 1.90 -6.98
C PHE A 13 13.71 2.72 -7.62
N ALA A 14 14.75 2.08 -8.17
CA ALA A 14 15.85 2.78 -8.84
C ALA A 14 15.36 3.68 -10.00
N MET A 15 14.30 3.26 -10.70
CA MET A 15 13.67 4.00 -11.82
C MET A 15 12.58 4.99 -11.36
N HIS A 16 12.61 5.46 -10.11
CA HIS A 16 11.61 6.38 -9.55
C HIS A 16 11.37 7.64 -10.40
N GLN A 17 12.38 8.16 -11.11
CA GLN A 17 12.25 9.32 -12.00
C GLN A 17 11.35 9.02 -13.21
N GLU A 18 11.45 7.81 -13.76
CA GLU A 18 10.61 7.38 -14.88
C GLU A 18 9.16 7.19 -14.41
N ILE A 19 8.97 6.64 -13.21
CA ILE A 19 7.65 6.51 -12.58
C ILE A 19 7.02 7.88 -12.34
N ALA A 20 7.78 8.83 -11.77
CA ALA A 20 7.33 10.19 -11.50
C ALA A 20 6.90 10.91 -12.80
N THR A 21 7.71 10.77 -13.86
CA THR A 21 7.45 11.39 -15.16
C THR A 21 6.22 10.78 -15.84
N ALA A 22 6.12 9.45 -15.87
CA ALA A 22 5.02 8.75 -16.54
C ALA A 22 3.66 8.98 -15.86
N LEU A 23 3.67 9.20 -14.54
CA LEU A 23 2.46 9.44 -13.75
C LEU A 23 2.17 10.93 -13.51
N GLU A 24 3.08 11.83 -13.90
CA GLU A 24 3.04 13.27 -13.61
C GLU A 24 2.86 13.57 -12.10
N ILE A 25 3.65 12.90 -11.26
CA ILE A 25 3.59 13.02 -9.78
C ILE A 25 4.95 13.34 -9.19
N ASP A 26 4.95 13.90 -7.97
CA ASP A 26 6.18 13.99 -7.18
C ASP A 26 6.51 12.63 -6.54
N PHE A 27 7.79 12.28 -6.50
CA PHE A 27 8.27 11.05 -5.86
C PHE A 27 9.23 11.37 -4.72
N TYR A 28 8.96 10.81 -3.54
CA TYR A 28 9.71 11.02 -2.32
C TYR A 28 10.27 9.70 -1.77
N PHE A 29 11.37 9.80 -1.02
CA PHE A 29 11.95 8.67 -0.28
C PHE A 29 11.84 8.91 1.22
N ALA A 30 11.57 7.84 1.96
CA ALA A 30 11.70 7.86 3.41
C ALA A 30 13.17 8.09 3.81
N ASN A 31 13.38 8.83 4.90
CA ASN A 31 14.69 9.13 5.43
C ASN A 31 15.43 7.84 5.83
N PRO A 32 16.75 7.75 5.59
CA PRO A 32 17.55 6.64 6.09
C PRO A 32 17.37 6.44 7.59
N TYR A 33 17.33 5.18 8.03
CA TYR A 33 17.17 4.80 9.43
C TYR A 33 15.91 5.35 10.13
N SER A 34 14.89 5.76 9.37
CA SER A 34 13.64 6.31 9.89
C SER A 34 12.43 5.39 9.62
N PRO A 35 12.38 4.17 10.18
CA PRO A 35 11.33 3.19 9.89
C PRO A 35 9.92 3.69 10.27
N TRP A 36 9.79 4.60 11.23
CA TRP A 36 8.51 5.16 11.67
C TRP A 36 7.79 5.95 10.57
N GLU A 37 8.51 6.51 9.58
CA GLU A 37 7.89 7.19 8.43
C GLU A 37 7.10 6.23 7.53
N ARG A 38 7.32 4.91 7.68
CA ARG A 38 6.63 3.84 6.92
C ARG A 38 5.75 2.96 7.81
N GLY A 39 5.39 3.41 9.01
CA GLY A 39 4.63 2.58 9.96
C GLY A 39 3.29 2.06 9.41
N ALA A 40 2.64 2.79 8.50
CA ALA A 40 1.43 2.32 7.83
C ALA A 40 1.70 1.13 6.88
N ASN A 41 2.80 1.19 6.12
CA ASN A 41 3.20 0.12 5.19
C ASN A 41 3.58 -1.14 5.97
N GLU A 42 4.31 -0.99 7.08
CA GLU A 42 4.69 -2.12 7.93
C GLU A 42 3.48 -2.78 8.59
N ASN A 43 2.49 -1.98 9.03
CA ASN A 43 1.24 -2.52 9.55
C ASN A 43 0.46 -3.30 8.48
N LEU A 44 0.36 -2.77 7.25
CA LEU A 44 -0.32 -3.45 6.15
C LEU A 44 0.39 -4.74 5.74
N ASN A 45 1.72 -4.73 5.65
CA ASN A 45 2.52 -5.91 5.36
C ASN A 45 2.29 -7.00 6.42
N GLY A 46 2.21 -6.64 7.70
CA GLY A 46 1.87 -7.58 8.77
C GLY A 46 0.50 -8.24 8.61
N LEU A 47 -0.48 -7.51 8.06
CA LEU A 47 -1.82 -8.06 7.77
C LEU A 47 -1.81 -8.99 6.57
N ILE A 48 -1.06 -8.66 5.50
CA ILE A 48 -0.87 -9.54 4.34
C ILE A 48 -0.23 -10.86 4.78
N ARG A 49 0.74 -10.81 5.72
CA ARG A 49 1.40 -12.00 6.28
C ARG A 49 0.47 -12.97 7.02
N GLN A 50 -0.74 -12.55 7.41
CA GLN A 50 -1.77 -13.46 7.95
C GLN A 50 -2.33 -14.41 6.88
N TYR A 51 -2.22 -14.04 5.61
CA TYR A 51 -2.71 -14.81 4.46
C TYR A 51 -1.59 -15.44 3.64
N ILE A 52 -0.44 -14.78 3.56
CA ILE A 52 0.74 -15.22 2.82
C ILE A 52 1.92 -15.28 3.80
N PRO A 53 2.16 -16.42 4.45
CA PRO A 53 3.26 -16.59 5.39
C PRO A 53 4.63 -16.24 4.80
N LYS A 54 5.63 -16.07 5.67
CA LYS A 54 7.02 -15.95 5.19
C LYS A 54 7.42 -17.26 4.51
N SER A 55 8.26 -17.12 3.49
CA SER A 55 8.79 -18.24 2.69
C SER A 55 7.76 -19.00 1.84
N THR A 56 6.53 -18.49 1.70
CA THR A 56 5.62 -18.97 0.65
C THR A 56 6.21 -18.65 -0.72
N SER A 57 6.26 -19.67 -1.58
CA SER A 57 6.66 -19.53 -2.99
C SER A 57 5.63 -18.68 -3.72
N PHE A 58 6.07 -17.74 -4.56
CA PHE A 58 5.15 -16.90 -5.33
C PHE A 58 4.48 -17.67 -6.47
N GLU A 59 5.09 -18.77 -6.92
CA GLU A 59 4.54 -19.69 -7.90
C GLU A 59 3.27 -20.39 -7.40
N GLU A 60 3.12 -20.53 -6.08
CA GLU A 60 1.94 -21.14 -5.44
C GLU A 60 0.80 -20.13 -5.23
N ILE A 61 1.02 -18.84 -5.50
CA ILE A 61 0.03 -17.79 -5.24
C ILE A 61 -0.64 -17.39 -6.56
N THR A 62 -1.92 -17.74 -6.68
CA THR A 62 -2.71 -17.35 -7.84
C THR A 62 -3.17 -15.89 -7.76
N ILE A 63 -3.45 -15.28 -8.91
CA ILE A 63 -3.97 -13.91 -8.99
C ILE A 63 -5.32 -13.80 -8.28
N GLU A 64 -6.17 -14.83 -8.39
CA GLU A 64 -7.48 -14.88 -7.72
C GLU A 64 -7.31 -14.82 -6.21
N ARG A 65 -6.29 -15.50 -5.67
CA ARG A 65 -5.98 -15.45 -4.24
C ARG A 65 -5.51 -14.06 -3.81
N ILE A 66 -4.70 -13.38 -4.62
CA ILE A 66 -4.27 -12.00 -4.34
C ILE A 66 -5.48 -11.06 -4.30
N ILE A 67 -6.37 -11.16 -5.28
CA ILE A 67 -7.60 -10.35 -5.34
C ILE A 67 -8.49 -10.63 -4.12
N GLU A 68 -8.66 -11.89 -3.74
CA GLU A 68 -9.44 -12.26 -2.56
C GLU A 68 -8.87 -11.64 -1.27
N ILE A 69 -7.54 -11.68 -1.09
CA ILE A 69 -6.87 -11.08 0.06
C ILE A 69 -7.03 -9.55 0.04
N GLN A 70 -6.86 -8.93 -1.13
CA GLN A 70 -7.06 -7.49 -1.31
C GLN A 70 -8.46 -7.07 -0.90
N GLU A 71 -9.50 -7.74 -1.40
CA GLU A 71 -10.89 -7.45 -1.06
C GLU A 71 -11.15 -7.61 0.44
N LYS A 72 -10.62 -8.68 1.05
CA LYS A 72 -10.73 -8.86 2.51
C LYS A 72 -10.06 -7.74 3.28
N LEU A 73 -8.87 -7.30 2.89
CA LEU A 73 -8.13 -6.26 3.60
C LEU A 73 -8.74 -4.86 3.42
N ASN A 74 -9.28 -4.56 2.24
CA ASN A 74 -9.91 -3.29 1.89
C ASN A 74 -11.31 -3.14 2.49
N ASN A 75 -11.99 -4.25 2.78
CA ASN A 75 -13.29 -4.27 3.46
C ASN A 75 -13.19 -4.62 4.95
N ARG A 76 -11.97 -4.78 5.51
CA ARG A 76 -11.77 -5.07 6.94
C ARG A 76 -11.84 -3.78 7.78
N PRO A 77 -12.75 -3.69 8.77
CA PRO A 77 -12.81 -2.60 9.74
C PRO A 77 -11.45 -2.28 10.39
N ARG A 78 -11.08 -0.99 10.47
CA ARG A 78 -9.83 -0.55 11.09
C ARG A 78 -10.09 0.35 12.29
N LYS A 79 -9.50 0.03 13.44
CA LYS A 79 -9.60 0.85 14.66
C LYS A 79 -9.19 2.33 14.43
N ARG A 80 -8.16 2.57 13.60
CA ARG A 80 -7.71 3.94 13.25
C ARG A 80 -8.73 4.76 12.45
N PHE A 81 -9.74 4.11 11.87
CA PHE A 81 -10.85 4.72 11.15
C PHE A 81 -12.17 4.55 11.92
N ASN A 82 -12.10 4.46 13.25
CA ASN A 82 -13.28 4.25 14.09
C ASN A 82 -14.10 3.00 13.71
N PHE A 83 -13.39 1.95 13.28
CA PHE A 83 -13.95 0.69 12.76
C PHE A 83 -14.64 0.78 11.39
N GLU A 84 -14.46 1.87 10.66
CA GLU A 84 -14.81 1.92 9.25
C GLU A 84 -13.81 1.14 8.37
N THR A 85 -14.25 0.81 7.15
CA THR A 85 -13.43 0.07 6.18
C THR A 85 -12.54 1.02 5.36
N PRO A 86 -11.35 0.58 4.93
CA PRO A 86 -10.50 1.36 4.02
C PRO A 86 -11.23 1.82 2.75
N ASN A 87 -12.03 0.96 2.13
CA ASN A 87 -12.83 1.31 0.95
C ASN A 87 -13.82 2.45 1.24
N TYR A 88 -14.55 2.38 2.36
CA TYR A 88 -15.47 3.44 2.75
C TYR A 88 -14.76 4.78 2.95
N MET A 89 -13.64 4.76 3.68
CA MET A 89 -12.84 5.96 3.92
C MET A 89 -12.24 6.53 2.64
N PHE A 90 -11.81 5.69 1.71
CA PHE A 90 -11.27 6.12 0.43
C PHE A 90 -12.33 6.78 -0.44
N ASN A 91 -13.51 6.14 -0.58
CA ASN A 91 -14.60 6.66 -1.39
C ASN A 91 -15.13 8.01 -0.88
N GLN A 92 -15.19 8.20 0.45
CA GLN A 92 -15.53 9.51 1.02
C GLN A 92 -14.53 10.61 0.63
N LYS A 93 -13.23 10.32 0.67
CA LYS A 93 -12.19 11.31 0.34
C LYS A 93 -12.17 11.65 -1.14
N VAL A 94 -12.38 10.67 -2.02
CA VAL A 94 -12.44 10.91 -3.46
C VAL A 94 -13.66 11.75 -3.84
N ALA A 95 -14.81 11.50 -3.22
CA ALA A 95 -16.03 12.27 -3.44
C ALA A 95 -15.91 13.75 -3.06
N LEU A 96 -14.97 14.12 -2.17
CA LEU A 96 -14.72 15.50 -1.77
C LEU A 96 -13.72 16.25 -2.67
N VAL A 97 -13.00 15.54 -3.53
CA VAL A 97 -11.99 16.10 -4.45
C VAL A 97 -12.55 16.29 -5.87
N THR A 98 -13.79 15.85 -6.10
CA THR A 98 -14.52 16.00 -7.38
C THR A 98 -15.44 17.22 -7.31
#